data_AF-A0A960X3Y1-F1
#
_entry.id   AF-A0A960X3Y1-F1
#
_cell.length_a   1.000
_cell.length_b   1.000
_cell.length_c   1.000
_cell.angle_alpha   90.00
_cell.angle_beta   90.00
_cell.angle_gamma   90.00
#
_symmetry.space_group_name_H-M   'P 1'
#
loop_
_entity.id
_entity.type
_entity.pdbx_description
1 polymer ?
#
loop_
_entity_poly.entity_id
_entity_poly.type
_entity_poly.pdbx_seq_one_letter_code
_entity_poly.pdbx_strand_id
1 'polypeptide(L)' 'MALKINLGESGRVPCPECKERIHRDAKKCPHCQSDLTLNPEWVKQSSAPGCAAMICVAGLVLAVLVLA' A
#
# COMPACT_ATOMS: atom_id res chain seq x y z
N MET A 1 -27.11 9.87 1.07
CA MET A 1 -26.00 10.72 1.59
C MET A 1 -25.22 9.84 2.57
N ALA A 2 -23.95 9.48 2.45
CA ALA A 2 -22.84 9.85 1.60
C ALA A 2 -21.98 8.60 1.32
N LEU A 3 -21.45 8.46 0.10
CA LEU A 3 -20.47 7.42 -0.22
C LEU A 3 -19.12 7.84 0.38
N LYS A 4 -18.68 7.14 1.42
CA LYS A 4 -17.37 7.30 2.07
C LYS A 4 -16.31 6.69 1.15
N ILE A 5 -15.91 7.39 0.10
CA ILE A 5 -14.74 6.99 -0.69
C ILE A 5 -13.51 7.09 0.21
N ASN A 6 -12.97 5.93 0.61
CA ASN A 6 -11.67 5.86 1.27
C ASN A 6 -10.63 6.22 0.22
N LEU A 7 -10.27 7.50 0.19
CA LEU A 7 -9.27 8.10 -0.66
C LEU A 7 -7.87 7.52 -0.33
N GLY A 8 -7.65 6.27 -0.72
CA GLY A 8 -6.38 5.55 -0.69
C GLY A 8 -5.67 5.54 -2.04
N GLU A 9 -6.10 6.40 -2.97
CA GLU A 9 -5.64 6.46 -4.38
C GLU A 9 -4.94 7.78 -4.74
N SER A 10 -4.56 8.57 -3.76
CA SER A 10 -3.38 9.42 -3.89
C SER A 10 -2.31 8.70 -3.10
N GLY A 11 -1.26 8.19 -3.73
CA GLY A 11 -0.17 7.45 -3.09
C GLY A 11 0.66 8.27 -2.09
N ARG A 12 0.03 9.14 -1.30
CA ARG A 12 0.60 9.98 -0.27
C ARG A 12 0.07 9.56 1.10
N VAL A 13 0.99 9.22 2.00
CA VAL A 13 0.73 8.79 3.37
C VAL A 13 1.39 9.78 4.35
N PRO A 14 0.89 9.91 5.58
CA PRO A 14 1.50 10.79 6.58
C PRO A 14 2.89 10.27 6.96
N CYS A 15 3.87 11.17 7.00
CA CYS A 15 5.21 10.87 7.49
C CYS A 15 5.14 10.53 8.98
N PRO A 16 5.79 9.44 9.44
CA PRO A 16 5.78 9.05 10.86
C PRO A 16 6.46 10.08 11.77
N GLU A 17 7.39 10.86 11.23
CA GLU A 17 8.22 11.80 12.00
C GLU A 17 7.55 13.19 12.12
N CYS A 18 7.04 13.72 11.02
CA CYS A 18 6.49 15.08 10.96
C CYS A 18 5.01 15.15 10.60
N LYS A 19 4.36 14.01 10.34
CA LYS A 19 2.93 13.88 9.97
C LYS A 19 2.53 14.52 8.64
N GLU A 20 3.50 15.02 7.88
CA GLU A 20 3.28 15.62 6.56
C GLU A 20 2.90 14.58 5.51
N ARG A 21 2.03 14.94 4.55
CA ARG A 21 1.56 14.01 3.51
C ARG A 21 2.56 13.89 2.37
N ILE A 22 3.30 12.78 2.34
CA ILE A 22 4.39 12.53 1.39
C ILE A 22 4.16 11.24 0.61
N HIS A 23 4.81 11.10 -0.55
CA HIS A 23 4.63 9.92 -1.41
C HIS A 23 5.03 8.63 -0.68
N ARG A 24 4.24 7.56 -0.77
CA ARG A 24 4.48 6.28 -0.11
C ARG A 24 5.80 5.65 -0.54
N ASP A 25 6.20 5.87 -1.78
CA ASP A 25 7.47 5.38 -2.33
C ASP A 25 8.68 6.30 -1.98
N ALA A 26 8.48 7.35 -1.19
CA ALA A 26 9.57 8.20 -0.73
C ALA A 26 10.49 7.44 0.23
N LYS A 27 11.80 7.51 -0.03
CA LYS A 27 12.83 7.01 0.90
C LYS A 27 13.18 8.01 1.99
N LYS A 28 12.97 9.30 1.72
CA LYS A 28 13.32 10.42 2.60
C LYS A 28 12.21 11.46 2.55
N CYS A 29 11.84 12.01 3.71
CA CYS A 29 10.82 13.03 3.77
C CYS A 29 11.37 14.37 3.24
N PRO A 30 10.71 15.06 2.28
CA PRO A 30 11.18 16.36 1.80
C PRO A 30 11.00 17.50 2.82
N HIS A 31 10.14 17.31 3.83
CA HIS A 31 9.86 18.34 4.84
C HIS A 31 10.78 18.24 6.06
N CYS A 32 10.80 17.07 6.72
CA CYS A 32 11.63 16.87 7.91
C CYS A 32 12.98 16.22 7.62
N GLN A 33 13.23 15.82 6.37
CA GLN A 33 14.48 15.21 5.95
C GLN A 33 14.84 13.86 6.60
N SER A 34 13.95 13.29 7.42
CA SER A 34 14.13 11.97 8.03
C SER A 34 14.19 10.87 6.97
N ASP A 35 15.05 9.88 7.23
CA ASP A 35 15.13 8.65 6.44
C ASP A 35 13.99 7.72 6.83
N LEU A 36 13.13 7.40 5.86
CA LEU A 36 11.92 6.62 6.06
C LEU A 36 12.18 5.13 5.91
N THR A 37 13.30 4.74 5.32
CA THR A 37 13.70 3.33 5.18
C THR A 37 14.12 2.73 6.52
N LEU A 38 14.49 3.57 7.49
CA LEU A 38 14.81 3.18 8.85
C LEU A 38 13.56 2.93 9.71
N ASN A 39 12.38 3.39 9.29
CA ASN A 39 11.15 3.17 10.05
C ASN A 39 10.39 1.92 9.54
N PRO A 40 10.26 0.86 10.35
CA PRO A 40 9.51 -0.34 9.95
C PRO A 40 8.03 -0.07 9.66
N GLU A 41 7.43 0.93 10.32
CA GLU A 41 6.02 1.30 10.06
C GLU A 41 5.82 1.86 8.66
N TRP A 42 6.79 2.65 8.18
CA TRP A 42 6.77 3.20 6.82
C TRP A 42 6.90 2.09 5.78
N VAL A 43 7.90 1.22 5.93
CA VAL A 43 8.18 0.12 4.99
C VAL A 43 6.95 -0.77 4.78
N LYS A 44 6.20 -1.05 5.86
CA LYS A 44 4.97 -1.85 5.81
C LYS A 44 3.82 -1.17 5.05
N GLN A 45 3.75 0.16 5.08
CA GLN A 45 2.70 0.95 4.42
C GLN A 45 3.01 1.23 2.95
N SER A 46 4.29 1.35 2.60
CA SER A 46 4.75 1.59 1.22
C SER A 46 4.70 0.36 0.33
N SER A 47 4.77 -0.84 0.93
CA SER A 47 4.72 -2.11 0.23
C SER A 47 3.28 -2.54 -0.04
N ALA A 48 2.57 -1.83 -0.91
CA ALA A 48 1.29 -2.32 -1.42
C ALA A 48 1.53 -3.48 -2.40
N PRO A 49 1.09 -4.72 -2.11
CA PRO A 49 1.10 -5.82 -3.07
C PRO A 49 -0.08 -5.64 -4.05
N GLY A 50 -0.05 -4.58 -4.84
CA GLY A 50 -0.92 -4.48 -6.00
C GLY A 50 -0.39 -5.47 -7.04
N CYS A 51 -1.01 -6.65 -7.14
CA CYS A 51 -1.05 -7.59 -8.29
C CYS A 51 -0.91 -9.07 -7.89
N ALA A 52 -0.24 -9.41 -6.77
CA ALA A 52 0.04 -10.81 -6.45
C ALA A 52 -1.20 -11.60 -5.93
N ALA A 53 -2.12 -10.94 -5.24
CA ALA A 53 -3.25 -11.63 -4.60
C ALA A 53 -4.34 -12.12 -5.57
N MET A 54 -4.50 -11.50 -6.74
CA MET A 54 -5.59 -11.84 -7.67
C MET A 54 -5.32 -13.11 -8.49
N ILE A 55 -4.05 -13.51 -8.64
CA ILE A 55 -3.68 -14.67 -9.45
C ILE A 55 -4.01 -15.99 -8.74
N CYS A 56 -3.96 -16.03 -7.41
CA CYS A 56 -4.17 -17.26 -6.63
C CYS A 56 -5.64 -17.74 -6.62
N VAL A 57 -6.60 -16.82 -6.60
CA VAL A 57 -8.03 -17.19 -6.49
C VAL A 57 -8.53 -17.79 -7.80
N ALA A 58 -8.13 -17.22 -8.95
CA ALA A 58 -8.51 -17.74 -10.26
C ALA A 58 -7.96 -19.17 -10.52
N GLY A 59 -6.73 -19.44 -10.08
CA GLY A 59 -6.10 -20.76 -10.22
C GLY A 59 -6.82 -21.87 -9.43
N LEU A 60 -7.25 -21.57 -8.20
CA LEU A 60 -8.00 -22.54 -7.38
C LEU A 60 -9.39 -22.85 -7.95
N VAL A 61 -10.09 -21.83 -8.46
CA VAL A 61 -11.43 -22.02 -9.06
C VAL A 61 -11.36 -22.86 -10.34
N LEU A 62 -10.37 -22.62 -11.20
CA LEU A 62 -10.13 -23.44 -12.40
C LEU A 62 -9.78 -24.89 -12.05
N ALA A 63 -8.94 -25.12 -11.04
CA ALA A 63 -8.57 -26.47 -10.62
C ALA A 63 -9.77 -27.27 -10.11
N VAL A 64 -10.66 -26.64 -9.32
CA VAL A 64 -11.88 -27.30 -8.81
C VAL A 64 -12.86 -27.64 -9.94
N LEU A 65 -13.02 -26.75 -10.93
CA LEU A 65 -13.92 -26.98 -12.07
C LEU A 65 -13.45 -28.09 -13.03
N VAL A 66 -12.14 -28.35 -13.11
CA VAL A 66 -11.59 -29.43 -13.97
C VAL A 66 -11.61 -30.79 -13.27
N LEU A 67 -11.63 -30.81 -11.93
CA LEU A 67 -11.63 -32.03 -11.11
C LEU A 67 -13.04 -32.50 -10.70
N ALA A 68 -14.08 -31.69 -10.93
CA ALA A 68 -15.49 -32.01 -10.68
C ALA A 68 -16.21 -32.37 -11.97
#